data_AF-X1BYP0-F1
#
_entry.id   AF-X1BYP0-F1
#
_cell.length_a   1.000
_cell.length_b   1.000
_cell.length_c   1.000
_cell.angle_alpha   90.00
_cell.angle_beta   90.00
_cell.angle_gamma   90.00
#
_symmetry.space_group_name_H-M   'P 1'
#
loop_
_entity.id
_entity.type
_entity.pdbx_description
1 polymer ?
#
loop_
_entity_poly.entity_id
_entity_poly.type
_entity_poly.pdbx_seq_one_letter_code
_entity_poly.pdbx_strand_id
1 'polypeptide(L)'
;MFETGMVFKIAGIVICSVLMVILGRADRKRKLPTGVKLIFQVLISLIIIYSGVKIEFLRAPSSLSGGYLYLSYLSIPLTIIWLISITNSIGQADELGDITPYIVFIASLTFLVISLIQRQGLILAEALSLIMAAISFIFIKYLPRGKFS
;
A
#
# COMPACT_ATOMS: atom_id res chain seq x y z
N MET A 1 -23.89 -9.57 -9.74
CA MET A 1 -23.56 -8.11 -9.72
C MET A 1 -22.60 -7.76 -8.59
N PHE A 2 -22.76 -8.28 -7.36
CA PHE A 2 -21.80 -8.09 -6.25
C PHE A 2 -20.39 -8.67 -6.53
N GLU A 3 -20.32 -9.87 -7.12
CA GLU A 3 -19.02 -10.50 -7.43
C GLU A 3 -18.20 -9.69 -8.44
N THR A 4 -18.85 -9.12 -9.45
CA THR A 4 -18.18 -8.32 -10.49
C THR A 4 -17.48 -7.09 -9.91
N GLY A 5 -18.10 -6.41 -8.94
CA GLY A 5 -17.49 -5.25 -8.28
C GLY A 5 -16.29 -5.63 -7.41
N MET A 6 -16.33 -6.78 -6.75
CA MET A 6 -15.20 -7.29 -5.97
C MET A 6 -14.04 -7.70 -6.88
N VAL A 7 -14.33 -8.42 -7.97
CA VAL A 7 -13.33 -8.83 -8.96
C VAL A 7 -12.67 -7.60 -9.59
N PHE A 8 -13.44 -6.54 -9.88
CA PHE A 8 -12.88 -5.30 -10.43
C PHE A 8 -11.91 -4.61 -9.46
N LYS A 9 -12.25 -4.54 -8.17
CA LYS A 9 -11.36 -4.01 -7.12
C LYS A 9 -10.08 -4.86 -7.00
N ILE A 10 -10.21 -6.18 -6.98
CA ILE A 10 -9.06 -7.10 -6.89
C ILE A 10 -8.17 -6.95 -8.11
N ALA A 11 -8.74 -6.94 -9.32
CA ALA A 11 -7.99 -6.73 -10.55
C ALA A 11 -7.25 -5.38 -10.52
N GLY A 12 -7.91 -4.32 -10.07
CA GLY A 12 -7.30 -3.01 -9.86
C GLY A 12 -6.10 -3.05 -8.92
N ILE A 13 -6.23 -3.71 -7.77
CA ILE A 13 -5.14 -3.90 -6.80
C ILE A 13 -3.97 -4.63 -7.47
N VAL A 14 -4.22 -5.78 -8.11
CA VAL A 14 -3.17 -6.59 -8.74
C VAL A 14 -2.45 -5.82 -9.85
N ILE A 15 -3.20 -5.17 -10.75
CA ILE A 15 -2.64 -4.38 -11.85
C ILE A 15 -1.78 -3.24 -11.31
N CYS A 16 -2.28 -2.48 -10.33
CA CYS A 16 -1.54 -1.37 -9.74
C CYS A 16 -0.29 -1.84 -8.98
N SER A 17 -0.37 -2.97 -8.27
CA SER A 17 0.80 -3.59 -7.62
C SER A 17 1.88 -3.96 -8.64
N VAL A 18 1.51 -4.56 -9.76
CA VAL A 18 2.47 -4.90 -10.84
C VAL A 18 3.09 -3.64 -11.43
N LEU A 19 2.28 -2.60 -11.70
CA LEU A 19 2.78 -1.32 -12.22
C LEU A 19 3.76 -0.64 -11.25
N MET A 20 3.48 -0.68 -9.94
CA MET A 20 4.39 -0.14 -8.91
C MET A 20 5.72 -0.92 -8.87
N VAL A 21 5.69 -2.25 -9.00
CA VAL A 21 6.91 -3.08 -9.06
C VAL A 21 7.73 -2.74 -10.31
N ILE A 22 7.08 -2.57 -11.46
CA ILE A 22 7.74 -2.16 -12.71
C ILE A 22 8.37 -0.77 -12.55
N LEU A 23 7.63 0.19 -11.99
CA LEU A 23 8.13 1.54 -11.73
C LEU A 23 9.35 1.51 -10.80
N GLY A 24 9.26 0.78 -9.69
CA GLY A 24 10.37 0.63 -8.74
C GLY A 24 11.60 -0.02 -9.36
N ARG A 25 11.44 -1.02 -10.22
CA ARG A 25 12.56 -1.63 -10.95
C ARG A 25 13.16 -0.69 -11.99
N ALA A 26 12.33 0.09 -12.69
CA ALA A 26 12.78 1.09 -13.65
C ALA A 26 13.57 2.20 -12.95
N ASP A 27 13.11 2.64 -11.79
CA ASP A 27 13.75 3.65 -10.94
C ASP A 27 15.15 3.23 -10.51
N ARG A 28 15.32 2.01 -9.97
CA ARG A 28 16.64 1.48 -9.61
C ARG A 28 17.62 1.42 -10.78
N LYS A 29 17.14 1.09 -11.98
CA LYS A 29 17.99 0.95 -13.17
C LYS A 29 18.37 2.29 -13.81
N ARG A 30 17.42 3.22 -13.89
CA ARG A 30 17.56 4.46 -14.66
C ARG A 30 17.74 5.71 -13.81
N LYS A 31 17.65 5.60 -12.48
CA LYS A 31 17.65 6.73 -11.54
C LYS A 31 16.71 7.83 -12.03
N LEU A 32 15.41 7.52 -12.06
CA LEU A 32 14.43 8.41 -12.68
C LEU A 32 14.39 9.74 -11.90
N PRO A 33 14.23 10.89 -12.60
CA PRO A 33 14.04 12.15 -11.91
C PRO A 33 12.75 12.10 -11.06
N THR A 34 12.80 12.71 -9.88
CA THR A 34 11.73 12.67 -8.87
C THR A 34 10.36 13.05 -9.45
N GLY A 35 10.31 14.05 -10.33
CA GLY A 35 9.08 14.47 -11.00
C GLY A 35 8.45 13.38 -11.87
N VAL A 36 9.26 12.61 -12.61
CA VAL A 36 8.77 11.53 -13.47
C VAL A 36 8.22 10.38 -12.62
N LYS A 37 8.93 10.00 -11.55
CA LYS A 37 8.46 8.99 -10.60
C LYS A 37 7.12 9.37 -9.97
N LEU A 38 6.97 10.63 -9.55
CA LEU A 38 5.71 11.14 -8.99
C LEU A 38 4.57 11.10 -10.00
N ILE A 39 4.79 11.50 -11.26
CA ILE A 39 3.75 11.45 -12.30
C ILE A 39 3.21 10.02 -12.46
N PHE A 40 4.09 9.02 -12.55
CA PHE A 40 3.65 7.63 -12.66
C PHE A 40 2.92 7.14 -11.40
N GLN A 41 3.37 7.51 -10.20
CA GLN A 41 2.66 7.17 -8.97
C GLN A 41 1.26 7.79 -8.91
N VAL A 42 1.10 9.05 -9.36
CA VAL A 42 -0.22 9.70 -9.49
C VAL A 42 -1.10 8.93 -10.47
N LEU A 43 -0.59 8.60 -11.66
CA LEU A 43 -1.35 7.84 -12.67
C LEU A 43 -1.80 6.48 -12.14
N ILE A 44 -0.91 5.73 -11.48
CA ILE A 44 -1.26 4.45 -10.86
C ILE A 44 -2.31 4.65 -9.75
N SER A 45 -2.20 5.73 -8.97
CA SER A 45 -3.18 6.06 -7.92
C SER A 45 -4.56 6.36 -8.51
N LEU A 46 -4.64 6.98 -9.68
CA LEU A 46 -5.91 7.21 -10.37
C LEU A 46 -6.53 5.90 -10.88
N ILE A 47 -5.73 4.93 -11.34
CA ILE A 47 -6.21 3.62 -11.79
C ILE A 47 -6.85 2.84 -10.64
N ILE A 48 -6.24 2.84 -9.45
CA ILE A 48 -6.81 2.13 -8.29
C ILE A 48 -8.06 2.82 -7.75
N ILE A 49 -8.12 4.16 -7.80
CA ILE A 49 -9.32 4.93 -7.45
C ILE A 49 -10.45 4.64 -8.44
N TYR A 50 -10.15 4.56 -9.75
CA TYR A 50 -11.11 4.16 -10.77
C TYR A 50 -11.65 2.74 -10.53
N SER A 51 -10.81 1.85 -10.00
CA SER A 51 -11.19 0.50 -9.60
C SER A 51 -12.13 0.45 -8.38
N GLY A 52 -12.42 1.60 -7.77
CA GLY A 52 -13.30 1.72 -6.59
C GLY A 52 -12.59 1.48 -5.26
N VAL A 53 -11.25 1.54 -5.24
CA VAL A 53 -10.44 1.42 -4.02
C VAL A 53 -9.96 2.82 -3.64
N LYS A 54 -10.61 3.41 -2.64
CA LYS A 54 -10.32 4.76 -2.14
C LYS A 54 -10.73 4.89 -0.68
N ILE A 55 -10.17 5.88 0.01
CA ILE A 55 -10.51 6.20 1.40
C ILE A 55 -11.82 7.00 1.39
N GLU A 56 -12.96 6.36 1.72
CA GLU A 56 -14.28 7.00 1.63
C GLU A 56 -14.65 7.78 2.89
N PHE A 57 -14.18 7.32 4.04
CA PHE A 57 -14.45 7.92 5.34
C PHE A 57 -13.25 7.82 6.26
N LEU A 58 -13.14 8.76 7.18
CA LEU A 58 -12.19 8.75 8.28
C LEU A 58 -12.94 8.73 9.61
N ARG A 59 -12.34 8.15 10.64
CA ARG A 59 -12.89 8.24 11.98
C ARG A 59 -12.68 9.66 12.51
N ALA A 60 -13.74 10.30 13.01
CA ALA A 60 -13.65 11.65 13.55
C ALA A 60 -12.69 11.68 14.77
N PRO A 61 -11.70 12.61 14.82
CA PRO A 61 -10.82 12.74 15.98
C PRO A 61 -11.55 13.27 17.22
N SER A 62 -12.65 14.01 17.02
CA SER A 62 -13.39 14.71 18.05
C SER A 62 -14.85 14.29 18.02
N SER A 63 -15.22 13.40 18.95
CA SER A 63 -16.46 13.48 19.74
C SER A 63 -16.64 12.15 20.47
N LEU A 64 -17.08 12.22 21.72
CA LEU A 64 -17.60 11.12 22.55
C LEU A 64 -18.65 10.22 21.84
N SER A 65 -19.02 10.51 20.58
CA SER A 65 -20.10 9.88 19.81
C SER A 65 -19.62 8.89 18.73
N GLY A 66 -18.31 8.72 18.49
CA GLY A 66 -17.80 7.67 17.59
C GLY A 66 -18.18 7.82 16.10
N GLY A 67 -18.46 9.03 15.63
CA GLY A 67 -18.92 9.29 14.26
C GLY A 67 -17.84 9.12 13.16
N TYR A 68 -18.31 8.92 11.92
CA TYR A 68 -17.50 8.87 10.71
C TYR A 68 -17.58 10.19 9.94
N LEU A 69 -16.43 10.71 9.51
CA LEU A 69 -16.32 11.82 8.58
C LEU A 69 -16.32 11.26 7.16
N TYR A 70 -17.34 11.57 6.37
CA TYR A 70 -17.41 11.17 4.96
C TYR A 70 -16.72 12.20 4.09
N LEU A 71 -15.69 11.76 3.35
CA LEU A 71 -14.80 12.68 2.65
C LEU A 71 -15.37 13.15 1.30
N SER A 72 -16.30 12.39 0.70
CA SER A 72 -16.89 12.69 -0.61
C SER A 72 -15.82 13.08 -1.64
N TYR A 73 -15.72 14.36 -2.01
CA TYR A 73 -14.73 14.88 -2.97
C TYR A 73 -13.28 14.81 -2.46
N LEU A 74 -13.05 14.93 -1.15
CA LEU A 74 -11.71 14.84 -0.53
C LEU A 74 -11.14 13.42 -0.54
N SER A 75 -11.97 12.41 -0.84
CA SER A 75 -11.56 11.01 -0.92
C SER A 75 -10.46 10.79 -1.97
N ILE A 76 -10.57 11.46 -3.12
CA ILE A 76 -9.63 11.34 -4.24
C ILE A 76 -8.25 11.89 -3.88
N PRO A 77 -8.09 13.19 -3.55
CA PRO A 77 -6.77 13.75 -3.25
C PRO A 77 -6.14 13.08 -2.02
N LEU A 78 -6.94 12.71 -1.01
CA LEU A 78 -6.41 12.01 0.15
C LEU A 78 -5.84 10.64 -0.21
N THR A 79 -6.56 9.86 -1.03
CA THR A 79 -6.09 8.53 -1.45
C THR A 79 -4.80 8.63 -2.29
N ILE A 80 -4.70 9.63 -3.18
CA ILE A 80 -3.49 9.89 -3.97
C ILE A 80 -2.32 10.23 -3.04
N ILE A 81 -2.50 11.17 -2.12
CA ILE A 81 -1.46 11.57 -1.16
C ILE A 81 -1.02 10.35 -0.34
N TRP A 82 -1.98 9.57 0.18
CA TRP A 82 -1.71 8.39 0.99
C TRP A 82 -0.86 7.35 0.24
N LEU A 83 -1.21 7.03 -1.00
CA LEU A 83 -0.46 6.07 -1.83
C LEU A 83 0.96 6.56 -2.13
N ILE A 84 1.10 7.83 -2.52
CA ILE A 84 2.40 8.43 -2.85
C ILE A 84 3.29 8.51 -1.61
N SER A 85 2.73 8.94 -0.47
CA SER A 85 3.44 9.04 0.80
C SER A 85 3.99 7.69 1.25
N ILE A 86 3.16 6.64 1.27
CA ILE A 86 3.64 5.30 1.66
C ILE A 86 4.71 4.78 0.69
N THR A 87 4.48 4.92 -0.62
CA THR A 87 5.42 4.44 -1.64
C THR A 87 6.78 5.14 -1.53
N ASN A 88 6.79 6.45 -1.32
CA ASN A 88 8.03 7.21 -1.18
C ASN A 88 8.72 6.99 0.17
N SER A 89 7.97 6.79 1.26
CA SER A 89 8.57 6.47 2.56
C SER A 89 9.26 5.10 2.55
N ILE A 90 8.63 4.08 1.95
CA ILE A 90 9.25 2.75 1.81
C ILE A 90 10.42 2.80 0.83
N GLY A 91 10.29 3.52 -0.30
CA GLY A 91 11.37 3.69 -1.26
C GLY A 91 12.62 4.33 -0.65
N GLN A 92 12.45 5.38 0.17
CA GLN A 92 13.56 6.00 0.90
C GLN A 92 14.18 5.05 1.93
N ALA A 93 13.38 4.24 2.63
CA ALA A 93 13.91 3.24 3.55
C ALA A 93 14.80 2.20 2.83
N ASP A 94 14.42 1.80 1.62
CA ASP A 94 15.16 0.86 0.79
C ASP A 94 16.48 1.41 0.25
N GLU A 95 16.57 2.73 0.07
CA GLU A 95 17.82 3.40 -0.28
C GLU A 95 18.80 3.49 0.90
N LEU A 96 18.29 3.48 2.14
CA LEU A 96 19.08 3.66 3.37
C LEU A 96 19.64 2.36 3.95
N GLY A 97 19.09 1.18 3.61
CA GLY A 97 19.74 -0.09 3.95
C GLY A 97 18.85 -1.34 3.90
N ASP A 98 19.45 -2.47 4.25
CA ASP A 98 18.87 -3.83 4.24
C ASP A 98 17.74 -4.06 5.28
N ILE A 99 17.23 -3.00 5.91
CA ILE A 99 16.22 -3.07 6.97
C ILE A 99 14.77 -3.06 6.45
N THR A 100 14.55 -2.68 5.19
CA THR A 100 13.22 -2.57 4.58
C THR A 100 12.35 -3.84 4.73
N PRO A 101 12.89 -5.07 4.56
CA PRO A 101 12.11 -6.28 4.80
C PRO A 101 11.52 -6.37 6.22
N TYR A 102 12.22 -5.88 7.25
CA TYR A 102 11.73 -5.88 8.64
C TYR A 102 10.61 -4.86 8.83
N ILE A 103 10.73 -3.67 8.24
CA ILE A 103 9.70 -2.63 8.29
C ILE A 103 8.40 -3.14 7.66
N VAL A 104 8.50 -3.72 6.46
CA VAL A 104 7.35 -4.28 5.73
C VAL A 104 6.75 -5.48 6.49
N PHE A 105 7.57 -6.32 7.11
CA PHE A 105 7.11 -7.44 7.94
C PHE A 105 6.26 -6.97 9.12
N ILE A 106 6.77 -6.03 9.92
CA ILE A 106 6.07 -5.49 11.09
C ILE A 106 4.78 -4.79 10.65
N ALA A 107 4.84 -3.95 9.61
CA ALA A 107 3.65 -3.27 9.07
C ALA A 107 2.56 -4.25 8.61
N SER A 108 2.95 -5.33 7.92
CA SER A 108 2.02 -6.36 7.44
C SER A 108 1.36 -7.11 8.60
N LEU A 109 2.12 -7.44 9.65
CA LEU A 109 1.55 -8.03 10.87
C LEU A 109 0.58 -7.08 11.57
N THR A 110 0.90 -5.78 11.65
CA THR A 110 -0.01 -4.78 12.20
C THR A 110 -1.32 -4.72 11.41
N PHE A 111 -1.26 -4.69 10.08
CA PHE A 111 -2.46 -4.71 9.24
C PHE A 111 -3.28 -5.99 9.41
N LEU A 112 -2.62 -7.16 9.52
CA LEU A 112 -3.30 -8.43 9.80
C LEU A 112 -4.07 -8.36 11.13
N VAL A 113 -3.41 -7.93 12.20
CA VAL A 113 -4.04 -7.80 13.53
C VAL A 113 -5.20 -6.83 13.50
N ILE A 114 -5.04 -5.66 12.89
CA ILE A 114 -6.11 -4.67 12.76
C ILE A 114 -7.30 -5.24 11.98
N SER A 115 -7.04 -5.97 10.89
CA SER A 115 -8.09 -6.59 10.09
C SER A 115 -8.90 -7.62 10.89
N LEU A 116 -8.22 -8.46 11.67
CA LEU A 116 -8.85 -9.45 12.54
C LEU A 116 -9.69 -8.80 13.66
N ILE A 117 -9.19 -7.71 14.25
CA ILE A 117 -9.90 -6.98 15.32
C ILE A 117 -11.18 -6.32 14.79
N GLN A 118 -11.15 -5.78 13.57
CA GLN A 118 -12.33 -5.09 13.02
C GLN A 118 -13.52 -6.03 12.76
N ARG A 119 -13.31 -7.37 12.69
CA ARG A 119 -14.36 -8.39 12.49
C ARG A 119 -15.31 -8.11 11.30
N GLN A 120 -14.85 -7.32 10.33
CA GLN A 120 -15.64 -6.93 9.16
C GLN A 120 -15.60 -7.97 8.01
N GLY A 121 -14.97 -9.13 8.22
CA GLY A 121 -14.82 -10.14 7.17
C GLY A 121 -13.96 -9.64 6.01
N LEU A 122 -12.94 -8.84 6.29
CA LEU A 122 -11.98 -8.30 5.32
C LEU A 122 -10.97 -9.39 4.91
N ILE A 123 -11.46 -10.54 4.46
CA ILE A 123 -10.67 -11.75 4.12
C ILE A 123 -9.54 -11.39 3.15
N LEU A 124 -9.81 -10.51 2.19
CA LEU A 124 -8.81 -10.05 1.24
C LEU A 124 -7.66 -9.29 1.91
N ALA A 125 -7.96 -8.41 2.88
CA ALA A 125 -6.94 -7.67 3.61
C ALA A 125 -6.11 -8.61 4.52
N GLU A 126 -6.76 -9.58 5.15
CA GLU A 126 -6.10 -10.62 5.95
C GLU A 126 -5.15 -11.46 5.10
N ALA A 127 -5.64 -11.96 3.96
CA ALA A 127 -4.85 -12.77 3.04
C ALA A 127 -3.65 -11.98 2.48
N LEU A 128 -3.86 -10.74 2.02
CA LEU A 128 -2.78 -9.91 1.50
C LEU A 128 -1.74 -9.56 2.57
N SER A 129 -2.19 -9.26 3.80
CA SER A 129 -1.29 -8.96 4.92
C SER A 129 -0.45 -10.18 5.31
N LEU A 130 -1.05 -11.38 5.31
CA LEU A 130 -0.36 -12.63 5.60
C LEU A 130 0.65 -12.99 4.49
N ILE A 131 0.25 -12.86 3.22
CA ILE A 131 1.14 -13.07 2.06
C ILE A 131 2.34 -12.12 2.15
N MET A 132 2.11 -10.84 2.43
CA MET A 132 3.18 -9.86 2.53
C MET A 132 4.12 -10.16 3.71
N ALA A 133 3.57 -10.52 4.88
CA ALA A 133 4.38 -10.93 6.03
C ALA A 133 5.24 -12.17 5.70
N ALA A 134 4.69 -13.18 5.02
CA ALA A 134 5.44 -14.36 4.62
C ALA A 134 6.56 -14.01 3.63
N ILE A 135 6.27 -13.18 2.62
CA ILE A 135 7.27 -12.70 1.66
C ILE A 135 8.40 -11.96 2.39
N SER A 136 8.07 -10.99 3.24
CA SER A 136 9.06 -10.22 4.00
C SER A 136 9.91 -11.12 4.91
N PHE A 137 9.31 -12.14 5.55
CA PHE A 137 10.04 -13.11 6.37
C PHE A 137 11.03 -13.94 5.54
N ILE A 138 10.64 -14.36 4.33
CA ILE A 138 11.55 -15.06 3.40
C ILE A 138 12.75 -14.16 3.07
N PHE A 139 12.52 -12.88 2.76
CA PHE A 139 13.62 -11.93 2.51
C PHE A 139 14.53 -11.76 3.74
N ILE A 140 13.97 -11.65 4.94
CA ILE A 140 14.73 -11.56 6.20
C ILE A 140 15.61 -12.79 6.42
N LYS A 141 15.11 -13.98 6.09
CA LYS A 141 15.78 -15.26 6.36
C LYS A 141 16.81 -15.65 5.30
N TYR A 142 16.54 -15.36 4.02
CA TYR A 142 17.29 -15.93 2.90
C TYR A 142 18.04 -14.92 2.05
N LEU A 143 17.79 -13.60 2.17
CA LEU A 143 18.55 -12.62 1.40
C LEU A 143 19.92 -12.37 2.06
N PRO A 144 21.04 -12.55 1.33
CA PRO A 144 22.37 -12.34 1.88
C PRO A 144 22.55 -10.87 2.27
N ARG A 145 22.93 -10.63 3.53
CA ARG A 145 23.17 -9.28 4.06
C ARG A 145 24.38 -8.68 3.38
N GLY A 146 24.18 -7.59 2.64
CA GLY A 146 25.27 -6.78 2.13
C GLY A 146 25.83 -5.99 3.31
N LYS A 147 26.96 -6.45 3.84
CA LYS A 147 27.79 -5.84 4.88
C LYS A 147 27.34 -4.43 5.31
N PHE A 148 26.80 -4.33 6.51
CA PHE A 148 26.99 -3.12 7.32
C PHE A 148 28.49 -3.01 7.58
N SER A 149 29.19 -2.29 6.70
CA SER A 149 30.58 -1.86 6.82
C SER A 149 30.74 -0.50 6.19
#